data_AF-A0A4Q0ZHE9-F1
#
_entry.id   AF-A0A4Q0ZHE9-F1
#
_cell.length_a   1.000
_cell.length_b   1.000
_cell.length_c   1.000
_cell.angle_alpha   90.00
_cell.angle_beta   90.00
_cell.angle_gamma   90.00
#
_symmetry.space_group_name_H-M   'P 1'
#
loop_
_entity.id
_entity.type
_entity.pdbx_description
1 polymer ?
#
loop_
_entity_poly.entity_id
_entity_poly.type
_entity_poly.pdbx_seq_one_letter_code
_entity_poly.pdbx_strand_id
1 'polypeptide(L)'
;MYDEKKEQLKEALTQNLSKEAIEEKLKEEKLKQDTIKNQKLEKQKKLFYLLATIFTLIIISFITYLLVSNKLNNEIKKENTNTNPIKEVSKEVKKIESSPIEEVKKTIKKEEVLIKKNDTISSKEDLRNLFNTKKFTLIKCYNYNTFQKKPPLKCKEKIKTFVEKNSNAVRFEVIGIVGESDIKKANKMSENKQIQKYIINGISRDRVIQSFWTVKEIIGNKKIILTPVNYNIISKDDNKGIIIRAYHN
;
A
#
# COMPACT_ATOMS: atom_id res chain seq x y z
N MET A 1 -13.45 8.49 15.10
CA MET A 1 -13.28 9.82 14.45
C MET A 1 -14.61 10.57 14.29
N TYR A 2 -15.72 9.92 13.94
CA TYR A 2 -17.04 10.59 13.89
C TYR A 2 -17.63 10.80 15.29
N ASP A 3 -17.52 9.81 16.16
CA ASP A 3 -18.03 9.89 17.55
C ASP A 3 -17.24 10.90 18.40
N GLU A 4 -15.92 10.96 18.21
CA GLU A 4 -15.01 11.85 18.93
C GLU A 4 -15.29 13.35 18.64
N LYS A 5 -15.65 13.70 17.39
CA LYS A 5 -16.06 15.07 17.05
C LYS A 5 -17.42 15.45 17.63
N LYS A 6 -18.34 14.48 17.71
CA LYS A 6 -19.67 14.66 18.28
C LYS A 6 -19.60 14.84 19.80
N GLU A 7 -18.64 14.21 20.44
CA GLU A 7 -18.40 14.29 21.89
C GLU A 7 -17.75 15.63 22.27
N GLN A 8 -16.74 16.07 21.53
CA GLN A 8 -16.13 17.39 21.70
C GLN A 8 -17.11 18.55 21.47
N LEU A 9 -18.03 18.40 20.51
CA LEU A 9 -19.07 19.39 20.25
C LEU A 9 -20.10 19.46 21.39
N LYS A 10 -20.46 18.30 21.98
CA LYS A 10 -21.36 18.24 23.14
C LYS A 10 -20.73 18.88 24.39
N GLU A 11 -19.45 18.64 24.64
CA GLU A 11 -18.72 19.26 25.75
C GLU A 11 -18.61 20.78 25.60
N ALA A 12 -18.33 21.28 24.39
CA ALA A 12 -18.26 22.71 24.13
C ALA A 12 -19.62 23.43 24.23
N LEU A 13 -20.71 22.74 23.88
CA LEU A 13 -22.07 23.30 23.90
C LEU A 13 -22.69 23.30 25.32
N THR A 14 -22.34 22.34 26.16
CA THR A 14 -22.86 22.22 27.54
C THR A 14 -22.35 23.30 28.49
N GLN A 15 -21.28 24.02 28.14
CA GLN A 15 -20.75 25.13 28.93
C GLN A 15 -21.47 26.47 28.71
N ASN A 16 -22.31 26.62 27.68
CA ASN A 16 -22.84 27.93 27.26
C ASN A 16 -24.33 27.97 26.87
N LEU A 17 -25.06 26.85 26.84
CA LEU A 17 -26.44 26.80 26.31
C LEU A 17 -27.35 25.84 27.11
N SER A 18 -28.66 26.10 27.09
CA SER A 18 -29.69 25.20 27.65
C SER A 18 -29.76 23.88 26.85
N LYS A 19 -30.15 22.78 27.50
CA LYS A 19 -30.18 21.43 26.88
C LYS A 19 -30.98 21.38 25.57
N GLU A 20 -32.06 22.15 25.47
CA GLU A 20 -32.91 22.24 24.27
C GLU A 20 -32.18 22.89 23.08
N ALA A 21 -31.45 23.99 23.32
CA ALA A 21 -30.66 24.67 22.29
C ALA A 21 -29.50 23.81 21.77
N ILE A 22 -28.99 22.90 22.59
CA ILE A 22 -27.93 21.95 22.22
C ILE A 22 -28.49 20.87 21.29
N GLU A 23 -29.68 20.34 21.57
CA GLU A 23 -30.32 19.33 20.73
C GLU A 23 -30.71 19.88 19.36
N GLU A 24 -31.18 21.13 19.30
CA GLU A 24 -31.53 21.80 18.04
C GLU A 24 -30.30 21.98 17.14
N LYS A 25 -29.19 22.49 17.68
CA LYS A 25 -27.93 22.63 16.93
C LYS A 25 -27.36 21.30 16.46
N LEU A 26 -27.47 20.25 17.28
CA LEU A 26 -27.05 18.90 16.90
C LEU A 26 -27.89 18.32 15.76
N LYS A 27 -29.20 18.61 15.71
CA LYS A 27 -30.07 18.22 14.59
C LYS A 27 -29.71 18.99 13.32
N GLU A 28 -29.48 20.30 13.43
CA GLU A 28 -29.11 21.15 12.30
C GLU A 28 -27.77 20.72 11.67
N GLU A 29 -26.76 20.42 12.49
CA GLU A 29 -25.47 19.92 12.00
C GLU A 29 -25.57 18.57 11.30
N LYS A 30 -26.38 17.63 11.84
CA LYS A 30 -26.62 16.34 11.19
C LYS A 30 -27.25 16.53 9.81
N LEU A 31 -28.26 17.39 9.70
CA LEU A 31 -28.93 17.66 8.42
C LEU A 31 -27.96 18.25 7.39
N LYS A 32 -27.09 19.19 7.81
CA LYS A 32 -26.04 19.76 6.94
C LYS A 32 -25.05 18.69 6.48
N GLN A 33 -24.63 17.80 7.37
CA GLN A 33 -23.71 16.71 7.03
C GLN A 33 -24.32 15.70 6.06
N ASP A 34 -25.59 15.31 6.27
CA ASP A 34 -26.29 14.38 5.38
C ASP A 34 -26.46 14.98 3.98
N THR A 35 -26.78 16.28 3.90
CA THR A 35 -26.88 17.01 2.64
C THR A 35 -25.55 17.01 1.87
N ILE A 36 -24.43 17.29 2.56
CA ILE A 36 -23.08 17.26 1.96
C ILE A 36 -22.71 15.85 1.50
N LYS A 37 -23.06 14.82 2.29
CA LYS A 37 -22.79 13.41 1.96
C LYS A 37 -23.56 12.98 0.70
N ASN A 38 -24.84 13.35 0.61
CA ASN A 38 -25.68 13.06 -0.55
C ASN A 38 -25.19 13.78 -1.81
N GLN A 39 -24.79 15.05 -1.71
CA GLN A 39 -24.18 15.79 -2.82
C GLN A 39 -22.87 15.17 -3.32
N LYS A 40 -22.03 14.65 -2.41
CA LYS A 40 -20.79 13.94 -2.80
C LYS A 40 -21.09 12.61 -3.49
N LEU A 41 -22.09 11.86 -2.99
CA LEU A 41 -22.51 10.59 -3.58
C LEU A 41 -23.07 10.80 -5.00
N GLU A 42 -23.92 11.81 -5.18
CA GLU A 42 -24.44 12.26 -6.49
C GLU A 42 -23.32 12.59 -7.48
N LYS A 43 -22.33 13.39 -7.06
CA LYS A 43 -21.16 13.73 -7.89
C LYS A 43 -20.33 12.49 -8.27
N GLN A 44 -20.12 11.57 -7.33
CA GLN A 44 -19.40 10.32 -7.60
C GLN A 44 -20.15 9.41 -8.57
N LYS A 45 -21.48 9.28 -8.43
CA LYS A 45 -22.31 8.52 -9.38
C LYS A 45 -22.21 9.09 -10.78
N LYS A 46 -22.32 10.41 -10.96
CA LYS A 46 -22.18 11.07 -12.27
C LYS A 46 -20.81 10.81 -12.90
N LEU A 47 -19.73 10.89 -12.10
CA LEU A 47 -18.38 10.59 -12.58
C LEU A 47 -18.23 9.12 -12.99
N PHE A 48 -18.79 8.19 -12.22
CA PHE A 48 -18.76 6.76 -12.54
C PHE A 48 -19.53 6.45 -13.84
N TYR A 49 -20.71 7.03 -14.04
CA TYR A 49 -21.46 6.87 -15.30
C TYR A 49 -20.69 7.40 -16.50
N LEU A 50 -20.03 8.55 -16.36
CA LEU A 50 -19.22 9.14 -17.43
C LEU A 50 -17.99 8.28 -17.79
N LEU A 51 -17.34 7.69 -16.78
CA LEU A 51 -16.24 6.75 -17.03
C LEU A 51 -16.72 5.45 -17.66
N ALA A 52 -17.86 4.93 -17.22
CA ALA A 52 -18.45 3.72 -17.77
C ALA A 52 -18.85 3.90 -19.25
N THR A 53 -19.44 5.05 -19.61
CA THR A 53 -19.80 5.33 -21.02
C THR A 53 -18.56 5.42 -21.91
N ILE A 54 -17.51 6.11 -21.49
CA ILE A 54 -16.23 6.16 -22.23
C ILE A 54 -15.66 4.75 -22.41
N PHE A 55 -15.65 3.94 -21.35
CA PHE A 55 -15.14 2.57 -21.41
C PHE A 55 -15.94 1.69 -22.38
N THR A 56 -17.27 1.81 -22.39
CA THR A 56 -18.12 1.07 -23.35
C THR A 56 -17.83 1.46 -24.81
N LEU A 57 -17.59 2.74 -25.10
CA LEU A 57 -17.24 3.20 -26.45
C LEU A 57 -15.89 2.63 -26.92
N ILE A 58 -14.89 2.56 -26.03
CA ILE A 58 -13.58 1.97 -26.34
C ILE A 58 -13.74 0.48 -26.67
N ILE A 59 -14.53 -0.27 -25.88
CA ILE A 59 -14.78 -1.69 -26.13
C ILE A 59 -15.46 -1.90 -27.49
N ILE A 60 -16.50 -1.12 -27.80
CA ILE A 60 -17.21 -1.24 -29.07
C ILE A 60 -16.25 -0.95 -30.25
N SER A 61 -15.43 0.10 -30.14
CA SER A 61 -14.43 0.43 -31.16
C SER A 61 -13.37 -0.67 -31.33
N PHE A 62 -13.00 -1.35 -30.25
CA PHE A 62 -12.02 -2.45 -30.31
C PHE A 62 -12.63 -3.70 -30.96
N ILE A 63 -13.88 -4.02 -30.63
CA ILE A 63 -14.61 -5.15 -31.24
C ILE A 63 -14.80 -4.91 -32.74
N THR A 64 -15.21 -3.71 -33.17
CA THR A 64 -15.37 -3.40 -34.59
C THR A 64 -14.04 -3.47 -35.34
N TYR A 65 -12.95 -2.97 -34.75
CA TYR A 65 -11.61 -3.10 -35.30
C TYR A 65 -11.22 -4.58 -35.52
N LEU A 66 -11.38 -5.43 -34.50
CA LEU A 66 -11.06 -6.87 -34.60
C LEU A 66 -11.89 -7.58 -35.68
N LEU A 67 -13.18 -7.25 -35.80
CA LEU A 67 -14.05 -7.83 -36.83
C LEU A 67 -13.62 -7.41 -38.25
N VAL A 68 -13.26 -6.14 -38.45
CA VAL A 68 -12.76 -5.64 -39.74
C VAL A 68 -11.41 -6.25 -40.09
N SER A 69 -10.45 -6.30 -39.16
CA SER A 69 -9.14 -6.91 -39.39
C SER A 69 -9.24 -8.41 -39.70
N ASN A 70 -10.15 -9.14 -39.04
CA ASN A 70 -10.38 -10.56 -39.34
C ASN A 70 -11.00 -10.77 -40.72
N LYS A 71 -11.92 -9.90 -41.16
CA LYS A 71 -12.50 -9.97 -42.51
C LYS A 71 -11.44 -9.73 -43.59
N LEU A 72 -10.60 -8.71 -43.41
CA LEU A 72 -9.52 -8.38 -44.35
C LEU A 72 -8.50 -9.53 -44.49
N ASN A 73 -8.11 -10.15 -43.37
CA ASN A 73 -7.20 -11.29 -43.37
C ASN A 73 -7.78 -12.53 -44.07
N ASN A 74 -9.11 -12.71 -44.05
CA ASN A 74 -9.78 -13.81 -44.71
C ASN A 74 -9.93 -13.58 -46.23
N GLU A 75 -10.02 -12.32 -46.67
CA GLU A 75 -10.03 -11.96 -48.10
C GLU A 75 -8.64 -12.13 -48.72
N ILE A 76 -7.57 -11.69 -48.04
CA ILE A 76 -6.17 -11.86 -48.48
C ILE A 76 -5.76 -13.35 -48.60
N LYS A 77 -6.32 -14.23 -47.76
CA LYS A 77 -6.08 -15.69 -47.87
C LYS A 77 -6.78 -16.35 -49.05
N LYS A 78 -7.91 -15.80 -49.53
CA LYS A 78 -8.62 -16.35 -50.70
C LYS A 78 -7.93 -15.99 -52.00
N GLU A 79 -7.32 -14.81 -52.09
CA GLU A 79 -6.64 -14.33 -53.30
C GLU A 79 -5.33 -15.08 -53.61
N ASN A 80 -4.62 -15.56 -52.58
CA ASN A 80 -3.34 -16.28 -52.74
C ASN A 80 -3.46 -17.78 -53.12
N THR A 81 -4.66 -18.29 -53.39
CA THR A 81 -4.87 -19.73 -53.69
C THR A 81 -5.09 -20.04 -55.18
N ASN A 82 -5.07 -19.02 -56.05
CA ASN A 82 -5.29 -19.18 -57.49
C ASN A 82 -4.08 -18.70 -58.31
N THR A 83 -2.95 -19.40 -58.19
CA THR A 83 -1.98 -19.53 -59.28
C THR A 83 -1.08 -20.74 -59.00
N ASN A 84 -1.03 -21.67 -59.96
CA ASN A 84 -0.39 -22.97 -59.88
C ASN A 84 0.64 -23.09 -61.03
N PRO A 85 1.50 -24.13 -61.08
CA PRO A 85 2.87 -24.15 -60.54
C PRO A 85 3.91 -24.38 -61.66
N ILE A 86 5.24 -24.25 -61.40
CA ILE A 86 6.30 -24.94 -62.19
C ILE A 86 7.72 -24.85 -61.57
N LYS A 87 8.32 -26.05 -61.46
CA LYS A 87 9.73 -26.52 -61.59
C LYS A 87 10.83 -26.25 -60.54
N GLU A 88 11.31 -27.42 -60.07
CA GLU A 88 12.63 -27.86 -59.57
C GLU A 88 13.89 -27.09 -60.03
N VAL A 89 14.92 -27.02 -59.16
CA VAL A 89 16.18 -27.83 -59.23
C VAL A 89 17.18 -27.41 -58.12
N SER A 90 17.57 -28.40 -57.28
CA SER A 90 18.89 -28.79 -56.67
C SER A 90 19.92 -27.72 -56.22
N LYS A 91 20.74 -27.80 -55.16
CA LYS A 91 21.56 -28.81 -54.42
C LYS A 91 21.98 -28.09 -53.09
N GLU A 92 22.48 -28.65 -51.98
CA GLU A 92 23.43 -29.74 -51.74
C GLU A 92 23.41 -30.09 -50.22
N VAL A 93 23.70 -31.35 -49.90
CA VAL A 93 23.71 -31.94 -48.55
C VAL A 93 25.15 -31.99 -48.00
N LYS A 94 25.35 -31.61 -46.72
CA LYS A 94 26.39 -32.21 -45.86
C LYS A 94 25.86 -32.48 -44.45
N LYS A 95 25.93 -33.77 -44.07
CA LYS A 95 25.77 -34.37 -42.73
C LYS A 95 26.69 -33.73 -41.69
N ILE A 96 26.32 -33.80 -40.41
CA ILE A 96 27.03 -34.57 -39.35
C ILE A 96 26.21 -34.59 -38.04
N GLU A 97 25.91 -35.82 -37.65
CA GLU A 97 25.77 -36.47 -36.32
C GLU A 97 25.00 -35.90 -35.13
N SER A 98 24.20 -36.85 -34.62
CA SER A 98 23.41 -36.95 -33.40
C SER A 98 24.24 -37.14 -32.12
N SER A 99 23.81 -36.49 -31.04
CA SER A 99 23.90 -37.06 -29.68
C SER A 99 22.59 -36.79 -28.93
N PRO A 100 22.06 -37.75 -28.14
CA PRO A 100 20.79 -37.58 -27.43
C PRO A 100 21.00 -36.88 -26.08
N ILE A 101 20.20 -35.84 -25.83
CA ILE A 101 20.15 -35.15 -24.53
C ILE A 101 19.20 -35.93 -23.61
N GLU A 102 19.74 -36.45 -22.51
CA GLU A 102 18.99 -37.07 -21.43
C GLU A 102 17.96 -36.10 -20.82
N GLU A 103 16.69 -36.51 -20.86
CA GLU A 103 15.61 -35.81 -20.19
C GLU A 103 15.59 -36.21 -18.70
N VAL A 104 16.32 -35.44 -17.89
CA VAL A 104 16.33 -35.59 -16.42
C VAL A 104 14.93 -35.25 -15.88
N LYS A 105 14.15 -36.30 -15.55
CA LYS A 105 12.92 -36.20 -14.77
C LYS A 105 13.22 -35.61 -13.39
N LYS A 106 13.04 -34.29 -13.24
CA LYS A 106 12.97 -33.63 -11.93
C LYS A 106 11.72 -34.09 -11.20
N THR A 107 11.88 -35.07 -10.32
CA THR A 107 10.90 -35.44 -9.30
C THR A 107 10.77 -34.27 -8.34
N ILE A 108 9.68 -33.50 -8.45
CA ILE A 108 9.29 -32.50 -7.45
C ILE A 108 8.87 -33.27 -6.21
N LYS A 109 9.80 -33.45 -5.26
CA LYS A 109 9.44 -33.83 -3.89
C LYS A 109 8.59 -32.69 -3.32
N LYS A 110 7.28 -32.92 -3.24
CA LYS A 110 6.39 -32.14 -2.37
C LYS A 110 6.92 -32.32 -0.95
N GLU A 111 7.62 -31.31 -0.43
CA GLU A 111 7.73 -31.17 1.02
C GLU A 111 6.30 -30.98 1.54
N GLU A 112 5.79 -32.01 2.22
CA GLU A 112 4.62 -31.85 3.07
C GLU A 112 4.99 -30.86 4.16
N VAL A 113 4.57 -29.61 3.95
CA VAL A 113 4.58 -28.58 4.98
C VAL A 113 3.72 -29.12 6.12
N LEU A 114 4.37 -29.59 7.17
CA LEU A 114 3.75 -29.83 8.48
C LEU A 114 3.25 -28.47 8.98
N ILE A 115 2.01 -28.13 8.63
CA ILE A 115 1.30 -26.98 9.18
C ILE A 115 1.08 -27.31 10.66
N LYS A 116 1.95 -26.79 11.54
CA LYS A 116 1.69 -26.74 12.98
C LYS A 116 0.35 -26.02 13.17
N LYS A 117 -0.62 -26.77 13.69
CA LYS A 117 -2.05 -26.44 13.76
C LYS A 117 -2.43 -25.32 14.76
N ASN A 118 -1.47 -24.51 15.24
CA ASN A 118 -1.69 -23.59 16.36
C ASN A 118 -1.47 -22.10 16.06
N ASP A 119 -1.17 -21.70 14.82
CA ASP A 119 -0.92 -20.29 14.49
C ASP A 119 -2.08 -19.63 13.71
N THR A 120 -3.32 -19.91 14.10
CA THR A 120 -4.49 -19.18 13.59
C THR A 120 -4.96 -18.22 14.66
N ILE A 121 -4.69 -16.93 14.44
CA ILE A 121 -5.40 -15.82 15.08
C ILE A 121 -6.86 -16.00 14.69
N SER A 122 -7.65 -16.64 15.54
CA SER A 122 -9.01 -17.11 15.20
C SER A 122 -10.07 -16.28 15.91
N SER A 123 -9.72 -15.62 17.02
CA SER A 123 -10.66 -14.86 17.84
C SER A 123 -10.32 -13.37 17.94
N LYS A 124 -11.36 -12.58 18.23
CA LYS A 124 -11.24 -11.17 18.61
C LYS A 124 -10.40 -11.00 19.89
N GLU A 125 -10.42 -11.99 20.78
CA GLU A 125 -9.60 -12.05 21.99
C GLU A 125 -8.11 -12.13 21.64
N ASP A 126 -7.74 -12.99 20.69
CA ASP A 126 -6.34 -13.15 20.24
C ASP A 126 -5.81 -11.84 19.66
N LEU A 127 -6.58 -11.18 18.80
CA LEU A 127 -6.24 -9.85 18.30
C LEU A 127 -6.10 -8.86 19.45
N ARG A 128 -7.05 -8.81 20.38
CA ARG A 128 -7.00 -7.87 21.51
C ARG A 128 -5.74 -8.07 22.35
N ASN A 129 -5.34 -9.32 22.61
CA ASN A 129 -4.13 -9.65 23.35
C ASN A 129 -2.87 -9.18 22.60
N LEU A 130 -2.79 -9.40 21.28
CA LEU A 130 -1.66 -8.96 20.44
C LEU A 130 -1.47 -7.43 20.44
N PHE A 131 -2.56 -6.67 20.49
CA PHE A 131 -2.50 -5.20 20.48
C PHE A 131 -2.36 -4.57 21.87
N ASN A 132 -2.75 -5.27 22.94
CA ASN A 132 -2.67 -4.80 24.32
C ASN A 132 -1.32 -5.06 25.01
N THR A 133 -0.44 -5.84 24.40
CA THR A 133 0.91 -6.08 24.90
C THR A 133 1.66 -4.76 25.08
N LYS A 134 2.09 -4.47 26.32
CA LYS A 134 2.85 -3.26 26.67
C LYS A 134 4.36 -3.47 26.68
N LYS A 135 4.82 -4.70 26.79
CA LYS A 135 6.24 -5.03 26.82
C LYS A 135 6.80 -5.01 25.40
N PHE A 136 7.74 -4.11 25.16
CA PHE A 136 8.42 -4.02 23.88
C PHE A 136 9.92 -3.74 24.05
N THR A 137 10.70 -4.24 23.12
CA THR A 137 12.04 -3.71 22.85
C THR A 137 11.93 -2.67 21.75
N LEU A 138 12.89 -1.76 21.65
CA LEU A 138 12.87 -0.73 20.61
C LEU A 138 14.25 -0.51 20.03
N ILE A 139 14.28 -0.10 18.76
CA ILE A 139 15.41 0.60 18.18
C ILE A 139 15.03 2.00 17.77
N LYS A 140 16.03 2.87 17.92
CA LYS A 140 16.03 4.22 17.41
C LYS A 140 17.02 4.27 16.27
N CYS A 141 16.56 4.77 15.14
CA CYS A 141 17.41 4.99 14.01
C CYS A 141 17.30 6.42 13.52
N TYR A 142 18.33 7.19 13.82
CA TYR A 142 18.43 8.62 13.53
C TYR A 142 19.36 8.88 12.33
N ASN A 143 19.69 10.16 12.11
CA ASN A 143 20.61 10.64 11.06
C ASN A 143 20.03 10.55 9.64
N TYR A 144 18.72 10.73 9.51
CA TYR A 144 18.14 11.02 8.21
C TYR A 144 18.46 12.47 7.84
N ASN A 145 18.78 12.70 6.58
CA ASN A 145 18.84 14.04 6.02
C ASN A 145 17.44 14.68 6.03
N THR A 146 17.40 16.02 5.93
CA THR A 146 16.15 16.76 5.85
C THR A 146 15.29 16.26 4.69
N PHE A 147 14.04 15.87 4.99
CA PHE A 147 13.05 15.25 4.09
C PHE A 147 13.48 13.91 3.48
N GLN A 148 14.56 13.30 3.95
CA GLN A 148 14.90 11.95 3.56
C GLN A 148 13.80 10.99 4.02
N LYS A 149 13.35 10.12 3.10
CA LYS A 149 12.26 9.16 3.34
C LYS A 149 12.81 7.77 3.64
N LYS A 150 13.80 7.33 2.86
CA LYS A 150 14.36 5.98 2.95
C LYS A 150 15.39 5.86 4.08
N PRO A 151 15.41 4.76 4.85
CA PRO A 151 16.48 4.51 5.81
C PRO A 151 17.86 4.54 5.16
N PRO A 152 18.85 5.26 5.73
CA PRO A 152 20.23 5.18 5.29
C PRO A 152 20.80 3.77 5.53
N LEU A 153 21.90 3.41 4.87
CA LEU A 153 22.50 2.06 4.95
C LEU A 153 22.73 1.57 6.38
N LYS A 154 23.41 2.38 7.21
CA LYS A 154 23.64 2.10 8.64
C LYS A 154 22.33 1.84 9.41
N CYS A 155 21.24 2.48 8.98
CA CYS A 155 19.94 2.27 9.57
C CYS A 155 19.34 0.94 9.19
N LYS A 156 19.41 0.58 7.90
CA LYS A 156 18.91 -0.70 7.41
C LYS A 156 19.60 -1.88 8.07
N GLU A 157 20.90 -1.80 8.29
CA GLU A 157 21.67 -2.82 9.02
C GLU A 157 21.18 -2.95 10.46
N LYS A 158 21.02 -1.84 11.17
CA LYS A 158 20.45 -1.84 12.54
C LYS A 158 19.03 -2.41 12.58
N ILE A 159 18.19 -2.07 11.60
CA ILE A 159 16.84 -2.62 11.47
C ILE A 159 16.91 -4.13 11.26
N LYS A 160 17.78 -4.61 10.37
CA LYS A 160 17.99 -6.04 10.10
C LYS A 160 18.35 -6.80 11.36
N THR A 161 19.42 -6.38 12.05
CA THR A 161 19.85 -7.02 13.31
C THR A 161 18.75 -7.00 14.36
N PHE A 162 18.00 -5.89 14.47
CA PHE A 162 16.92 -5.79 15.43
C PHE A 162 15.75 -6.72 15.12
N VAL A 163 15.31 -6.78 13.87
CA VAL A 163 14.19 -7.63 13.44
C VAL A 163 14.57 -9.11 13.58
N GLU A 164 15.80 -9.48 13.24
CA GLU A 164 16.31 -10.85 13.40
C GLU A 164 16.39 -11.26 14.88
N LYS A 165 16.93 -10.38 15.75
CA LYS A 165 17.00 -10.59 17.21
C LYS A 165 15.62 -10.72 17.85
N ASN A 166 14.60 -10.05 17.31
CA ASN A 166 13.23 -10.07 17.81
C ASN A 166 12.31 -10.89 16.90
N SER A 167 12.83 -11.98 16.31
CA SER A 167 12.06 -12.84 15.40
C SER A 167 10.87 -13.55 16.04
N ASN A 168 10.80 -13.59 17.38
CA ASN A 168 9.66 -14.09 18.16
C ASN A 168 8.67 -12.98 18.58
N ALA A 169 8.87 -11.73 18.14
CA ALA A 169 7.94 -10.66 18.43
C ALA A 169 6.57 -10.95 17.79
N VAL A 170 5.51 -10.58 18.50
CA VAL A 170 4.13 -10.70 17.99
C VAL A 170 3.80 -9.59 17.00
N ARG A 171 4.39 -8.42 17.20
CA ARG A 171 4.12 -7.23 16.41
C ARG A 171 5.35 -6.31 16.34
N PHE A 172 5.60 -5.76 15.16
CA PHE A 172 6.47 -4.60 14.98
C PHE A 172 5.64 -3.35 14.69
N GLU A 173 5.93 -2.26 15.40
CA GLU A 173 5.34 -0.93 15.16
C GLU A 173 6.43 0.01 14.64
N VAL A 174 6.19 0.66 13.50
CA VAL A 174 7.14 1.58 12.87
C VAL A 174 6.62 3.01 12.99
N ILE A 175 7.43 3.89 13.59
CA ILE A 175 7.08 5.28 13.91
C ILE A 175 8.05 6.24 13.23
N GLY A 176 7.51 7.23 12.51
CA GLY A 176 8.28 8.28 11.86
C GLY A 176 8.61 9.43 12.81
N ILE A 177 9.83 9.93 12.74
CA ILE A 177 10.32 11.03 13.56
C ILE A 177 10.75 12.16 12.65
N VAL A 178 10.24 13.35 12.93
CA VAL A 178 10.51 14.59 12.22
C VAL A 178 11.40 15.47 13.08
N GLY A 179 12.46 16.01 12.49
CA GLY A 179 13.36 16.95 13.16
C GLY A 179 12.98 18.40 12.92
N GLU A 180 13.58 19.30 13.68
CA GLU A 180 13.45 20.74 13.51
C GLU A 180 13.86 21.21 12.11
N SER A 181 14.86 20.59 11.49
CA SER A 181 15.30 20.96 10.13
C SER A 181 14.26 20.63 9.06
N ASP A 182 13.46 19.58 9.27
CA ASP A 182 12.30 19.26 8.42
C ASP A 182 11.23 20.35 8.58
N ILE A 183 10.96 20.78 9.82
CA ILE A 183 10.01 21.85 10.12
C ILE A 183 10.43 23.16 9.48
N LYS A 184 11.69 23.55 9.65
CA LYS A 184 12.27 24.75 9.01
C LYS A 184 12.12 24.69 7.50
N LYS A 185 12.33 23.53 6.87
CA LYS A 185 12.15 23.36 5.42
C LYS A 185 10.68 23.45 5.01
N ALA A 186 9.75 22.85 5.75
CA ALA A 186 8.31 22.97 5.48
C ALA A 186 7.83 24.43 5.59
N ASN A 187 8.31 25.17 6.60
CA ASN A 187 7.98 26.58 6.78
C ASN A 187 8.47 27.47 5.62
N LYS A 188 9.61 27.12 5.01
CA LYS A 188 10.11 27.80 3.80
C LYS A 188 9.29 27.50 2.54
N MET A 189 8.55 26.39 2.51
CA MET A 189 7.77 25.97 1.34
C MET A 189 6.37 26.57 1.30
N SER A 190 5.84 27.01 2.43
CA SER A 190 4.53 27.65 2.51
C SER A 190 4.41 28.44 3.80
N GLU A 191 3.80 29.62 3.73
CA GLU A 191 3.41 30.40 4.92
C GLU A 191 2.14 29.86 5.59
N ASN A 192 1.36 29.04 4.88
CA ASN A 192 0.12 28.48 5.39
C ASN A 192 0.41 27.32 6.36
N LYS A 193 0.07 27.52 7.64
CA LYS A 193 0.26 26.53 8.72
C LYS A 193 -0.37 25.17 8.43
N GLN A 194 -1.51 25.12 7.74
CA GLN A 194 -2.16 23.87 7.41
C GLN A 194 -1.37 23.09 6.34
N ILE A 195 -0.82 23.79 5.35
CA ILE A 195 0.04 23.19 4.32
C ILE A 195 1.35 22.69 4.97
N GLN A 196 1.97 23.49 5.83
CA GLN A 196 3.16 23.07 6.61
C GLN A 196 2.90 21.78 7.39
N LYS A 197 1.76 21.70 8.09
CA LYS A 197 1.35 20.51 8.84
C LYS A 197 1.20 19.28 7.93
N TYR A 198 0.60 19.45 6.74
CA TYR A 198 0.49 18.35 5.78
C TYR A 198 1.84 17.89 5.25
N ILE A 199 2.76 18.82 4.96
CA ILE A 199 4.13 18.49 4.54
C ILE A 199 4.82 17.65 5.62
N ILE A 200 4.77 18.09 6.87
CA ILE A 200 5.42 17.41 8.00
C ILE A 200 4.82 16.02 8.24
N ASN A 201 3.50 15.90 8.21
CA ASN A 201 2.82 14.61 8.34
C ASN A 201 3.17 13.69 7.17
N GLY A 202 3.25 14.23 5.95
CA GLY A 202 3.64 13.50 4.75
C GLY A 202 5.05 12.92 4.86
N ILE A 203 6.03 13.72 5.27
CA ILE A 203 7.42 13.26 5.46
C ILE A 203 7.52 12.17 6.52
N SER A 204 6.83 12.33 7.65
CA SER A 204 6.79 11.29 8.68
C SER A 204 6.18 9.98 8.16
N ARG A 205 5.06 10.07 7.45
CA ARG A 205 4.35 8.92 6.88
C ARG A 205 5.18 8.22 5.82
N ASP A 206 5.88 8.96 4.97
CA ASP A 206 6.78 8.40 3.97
C ASP A 206 7.94 7.62 4.62
N ARG A 207 8.51 8.13 5.71
CA ARG A 207 9.54 7.40 6.48
C ARG A 207 8.99 6.09 7.05
N VAL A 208 7.77 6.11 7.58
CA VAL A 208 7.08 4.90 8.06
C VAL A 208 6.92 3.89 6.93
N ILE A 209 6.41 4.29 5.77
CA ILE A 209 6.17 3.40 4.62
C ILE A 209 7.49 2.78 4.14
N GLN A 210 8.54 3.58 3.95
CA GLN A 210 9.83 3.07 3.48
C GLN A 210 10.46 2.07 4.46
N SER A 211 10.32 2.35 5.76
CA SER A 211 10.87 1.50 6.81
C SER A 211 10.02 0.25 7.03
N PHE A 212 8.69 0.35 6.86
CA PHE A 212 7.77 -0.78 6.85
C PHE A 212 8.19 -1.81 5.79
N TRP A 213 8.46 -1.37 4.56
CA TRP A 213 8.92 -2.28 3.50
C TRP A 213 10.27 -2.91 3.84
N THR A 214 11.20 -2.13 4.40
CA THR A 214 12.49 -2.66 4.85
C THR A 214 12.32 -3.76 5.89
N VAL A 215 11.44 -3.57 6.89
CA VAL A 215 11.13 -4.59 7.89
C VAL A 215 10.42 -5.79 7.27
N LYS A 216 9.48 -5.56 6.36
CA LYS A 216 8.71 -6.63 5.70
C LYS A 216 9.62 -7.54 4.86
N GLU A 217 10.60 -6.98 4.17
CA GLU A 217 11.63 -7.74 3.43
C GLU A 217 12.41 -8.69 4.35
N ILE A 218 12.74 -8.26 5.57
CA ILE A 218 13.49 -9.08 6.56
C ILE A 218 12.60 -10.16 7.19
N ILE A 219 11.35 -9.82 7.53
CA ILE A 219 10.39 -10.76 8.12
C ILE A 219 9.99 -11.85 7.11
N GLY A 220 9.87 -11.48 5.83
CA GLY A 220 9.40 -12.37 4.77
C GLY A 220 7.98 -12.87 5.05
N ASN A 221 7.84 -14.20 5.06
CA ASN A 221 6.56 -14.90 5.21
C ASN A 221 6.22 -15.27 6.66
N LYS A 222 7.03 -14.86 7.64
CA LYS A 222 6.73 -15.12 9.06
C LYS A 222 5.42 -14.44 9.46
N LYS A 223 4.65 -15.10 10.34
CA LYS A 223 3.36 -14.62 10.87
C LYS A 223 3.56 -13.57 11.98
N ILE A 224 4.21 -12.45 11.64
CA ILE A 224 4.41 -11.33 12.55
C ILE A 224 3.60 -10.13 12.06
N ILE A 225 2.86 -9.48 12.95
CA ILE A 225 2.07 -8.30 12.60
C ILE A 225 3.02 -7.12 12.40
N LEU A 226 2.88 -6.41 11.29
CA LEU A 226 3.60 -5.17 11.05
C LEU A 226 2.60 -4.02 10.96
N THR A 227 2.76 -3.01 11.82
CA THR A 227 1.80 -1.91 11.95
C THR A 227 2.48 -0.58 11.60
N PRO A 228 2.05 0.12 10.53
CA PRO A 228 2.43 1.50 10.31
C PRO A 228 1.58 2.40 11.21
N VAL A 229 2.19 3.33 11.92
CA VAL A 229 1.42 4.32 12.71
C VAL A 229 1.07 5.55 11.89
N ASN A 230 -0.04 6.19 12.26
CA ASN A 230 -0.54 7.41 11.62
C ASN A 230 -0.19 8.70 12.38
N TYR A 231 0.57 8.62 13.47
CA TYR A 231 1.07 9.79 14.19
C TYR A 231 2.56 10.02 13.87
N ASN A 232 3.01 11.26 14.05
CA ASN A 232 4.40 11.66 13.93
C ASN A 232 4.96 12.02 15.31
N ILE A 233 6.25 11.75 15.51
CA ILE A 233 6.99 12.26 16.66
C ILE A 233 7.83 13.44 16.18
N ILE A 234 7.70 14.59 16.83
CA ILE A 234 8.58 15.73 16.61
C ILE A 234 9.72 15.65 17.60
N SER A 235 10.96 15.59 17.10
CA SER A 235 12.15 15.60 17.93
C SER A 235 12.49 17.02 18.40
N LYS A 236 12.81 17.15 19.69
CA LYS A 236 13.34 18.41 20.26
C LYS A 236 14.79 18.66 19.84
N ASP A 237 15.58 17.60 19.68
CA ASP A 237 17.02 17.67 19.37
C ASP A 237 17.33 17.48 17.88
N ASP A 238 16.37 17.80 17.00
CA ASP A 238 16.47 17.64 15.54
C ASP A 238 16.83 16.21 15.05
N ASN A 239 16.54 15.19 15.87
CA ASN A 239 16.71 13.79 15.48
C ASN A 239 15.66 13.40 14.45
N LYS A 240 16.12 13.10 13.23
CA LYS A 240 15.29 12.68 12.10
C LYS A 240 15.47 11.18 11.85
N GLY A 241 14.36 10.47 11.65
CA GLY A 241 14.41 9.07 11.25
C GLY A 241 13.20 8.28 11.73
N ILE A 242 13.44 7.14 12.36
CA ILE A 242 12.40 6.21 12.79
C ILE A 242 12.67 5.61 14.17
N ILE A 243 11.59 5.17 14.82
CA ILE A 243 11.62 4.20 15.91
C ILE A 243 10.91 2.94 15.43
N ILE A 244 11.43 1.78 15.78
CA ILE A 244 10.75 0.50 15.62
C ILE A 244 10.60 -0.15 16.98
N ARG A 245 9.37 -0.50 17.36
CA ARG A 245 9.09 -1.27 18.58
C ARG A 245 8.76 -2.71 18.20
N ALA A 246 9.32 -3.67 18.92
CA ALA A 246 9.01 -5.08 18.82
C ALA A 246 8.28 -5.50 20.10
N TYR A 247 7.02 -5.89 19.98
CA TYR A 247 6.17 -6.28 21.11
C TYR A 247 6.30 -7.78 21.36
N HIS A 248 6.39 -8.16 22.64
CA HIS A 248 6.52 -9.54 23.09
C HIS A 248 5.49 -9.84 24.17
N ASN A 249 4.85 -11.01 24.09
CA ASN A 249 3.96 -11.49 25.14
C ASN A 249 4.72 -11.71 26.46
#